data_AF-A0A2N0L0W8-F1
#
_entry.id   AF-A0A2N0L0W8-F1
#
_cell.length_a   1.000
_cell.length_b   1.000
_cell.length_c   1.000
_cell.angle_alpha   90.00
_cell.angle_beta   90.00
_cell.angle_gamma   90.00
#
_symmetry.space_group_name_H-M   'P 1'
#
loop_
_entity.id
_entity.type
_entity.pdbx_description
1 polymer ?
#
loop_
_entity_poly.entity_id
_entity_poly.type
_entity_poly.pdbx_seq_one_letter_code
_entity_poly.pdbx_strand_id
1 'polypeptide(L)'
;MAFGSDAPVTSPNPWPGIYGAVTRTTRSGAKVPPSQEDNQVAAQQVSVEEALKMYTGAGTWSEGTQEHKGSIETGKLADLVLLDKDPFAVEALALVDIRPVMTIIGGRVVWER
;
A
#
# COMPACT_ATOMS: atom_id res chain seq x y z
N MET A 1 -3.56 11.48 5.42
CA MET A 1 -2.16 11.45 4.95
C MET A 1 -2.13 10.60 3.69
N ALA A 2 -1.42 11.00 2.65
CA ALA A 2 -1.26 10.23 1.41
C ALA A 2 0.19 9.76 1.31
N PHE A 3 0.40 8.53 0.83
CA PHE A 3 1.74 7.98 0.60
C PHE A 3 2.08 7.92 -0.88
N GLY A 4 3.38 7.87 -1.17
CA GLY A 4 3.93 7.76 -2.51
C GLY A 4 5.34 7.16 -2.45
N SER A 5 5.78 6.59 -3.56
CA SER A 5 7.08 5.93 -3.68
C SER A 5 8.23 6.86 -4.05
N ASP A 6 7.93 8.06 -4.57
CA ASP A 6 8.93 8.92 -5.24
C ASP A 6 9.54 8.25 -6.49
N ALA A 7 8.73 7.47 -7.22
CA ALA A 7 9.13 6.91 -8.50
C ALA A 7 9.42 8.04 -9.53
N PRO A 8 10.45 7.90 -10.39
CA PRO A 8 11.23 6.69 -10.63
C PRO A 8 12.48 6.53 -9.75
N VAL A 9 12.71 7.38 -8.74
CA VAL A 9 13.88 7.25 -7.85
C VAL A 9 13.82 5.95 -7.06
N THR A 10 12.60 5.54 -6.66
CA THR A 10 12.35 4.19 -6.13
C THR A 10 11.31 3.44 -6.96
N SER A 11 11.13 2.15 -6.64
CA SER A 11 10.16 1.28 -7.32
C SER A 11 8.72 1.81 -7.15
N PRO A 12 7.89 1.82 -8.21
CA PRO A 12 6.47 2.18 -8.11
C PRO A 12 5.61 1.11 -7.40
N ASN A 13 6.16 -0.10 -7.16
CA ASN A 13 5.48 -1.12 -6.36
C ASN A 13 5.16 -0.56 -4.95
N PRO A 14 3.88 -0.53 -4.52
CA PRO A 14 3.50 0.03 -3.22
C PRO A 14 3.87 -0.89 -2.04
N TRP A 15 4.04 -2.21 -2.25
CA TRP A 15 4.22 -3.17 -1.17
C TRP A 15 5.45 -2.91 -0.27
N PRO A 16 6.63 -2.54 -0.79
CA PRO A 16 7.75 -2.12 0.05
C PRO A 16 7.42 -0.91 0.95
N GLY A 17 6.64 0.05 0.45
CA GLY A 17 6.23 1.22 1.23
C GLY A 17 5.19 0.87 2.29
N ILE A 18 4.20 0.05 1.94
CA ILE A 18 3.21 -0.51 2.88
C ILE A 18 3.93 -1.31 3.98
N TYR A 19 4.84 -2.21 3.62
CA TYR A 19 5.67 -2.97 4.55
C TYR A 19 6.42 -2.04 5.51
N GLY A 20 7.07 -1.00 5.00
CA GLY A 20 7.83 -0.06 5.83
C GLY A 20 6.94 0.72 6.80
N ALA A 21 5.74 1.09 6.36
CA ALA A 21 4.75 1.80 7.18
C ALA A 21 4.21 0.93 8.32
N VAL A 22 3.89 -0.34 8.03
CA VAL A 22 3.33 -1.28 9.01
C VAL A 22 4.39 -1.77 9.99
N THR A 23 5.59 -2.07 9.50
CA THR A 23 6.62 -2.74 10.33
C THR A 23 7.63 -1.77 10.94
N ARG A 24 7.70 -0.53 10.44
CA ARG A 24 8.75 0.45 10.76
C ARG A 24 10.16 -0.12 10.59
N THR A 25 10.33 -0.93 9.53
CA THR A 25 11.58 -1.63 9.22
C THR A 25 12.06 -1.25 7.82
N THR A 26 13.36 -1.03 7.66
CA THR A 26 13.98 -0.77 6.35
C THR A 26 13.96 -2.03 5.49
N ARG A 27 14.25 -1.86 4.19
CA ARG A 27 14.49 -2.99 3.28
C ARG A 27 15.64 -3.91 3.74
N SER A 28 16.60 -3.40 4.52
CA SER A 28 17.71 -4.19 5.06
C SER A 28 17.37 -4.89 6.39
N GLY A 29 16.13 -4.78 6.88
CA GLY A 29 15.71 -5.37 8.15
C GLY A 29 16.02 -4.54 9.39
N ALA A 30 16.54 -3.32 9.24
CA ALA A 30 16.85 -2.44 10.37
C ALA A 30 15.59 -1.71 10.86
N LYS A 31 15.41 -1.57 12.17
CA LYS A 31 14.33 -0.75 12.74
C LYS A 31 14.59 0.74 12.52
N VAL A 32 13.51 1.51 12.37
CA VAL A 32 13.57 2.96 12.20
C VAL A 32 12.76 3.69 13.28
N PRO A 33 13.42 4.49 14.15
CA PRO A 33 14.87 4.73 14.23
C PRO A 33 15.65 3.54 14.84
N PRO A 34 16.97 3.45 14.61
CA PRO A 34 17.79 2.31 15.02
C PRO A 34 18.00 2.20 16.54
N SER A 35 17.67 3.24 17.32
CA SER A 35 18.02 3.36 18.74
C SER A 35 16.85 3.72 19.65
N GLN A 36 15.59 3.53 19.22
CA GLN A 36 14.44 3.77 20.09
C GLN A 36 14.04 2.51 20.85
N GLU A 37 13.57 2.73 22.09
CA GLU A 37 12.81 1.71 22.83
C GLU A 37 11.61 1.26 21.99
N ASP A 38 11.33 -0.05 21.97
CA ASP A 38 10.33 -0.69 21.10
C ASP A 38 8.96 0.02 21.10
N ASN A 39 8.59 0.65 22.22
CA ASN A 39 7.34 1.39 22.39
C ASN A 39 7.24 2.66 21.51
N GLN A 40 8.33 3.39 21.27
CA GLN A 40 8.30 4.60 20.44
C GLN A 40 8.24 4.27 18.94
N VAL A 41 8.82 3.13 18.55
CA VAL A 41 8.73 2.59 17.18
C VAL A 41 7.31 2.12 16.89
N ALA A 42 6.69 1.41 17.83
CA ALA A 42 5.31 0.93 17.72
C ALA A 42 4.31 2.07 17.55
N ALA A 43 4.49 3.21 18.24
CA ALA A 43 3.61 4.37 18.14
C ALA A 43 3.57 5.04 16.75
N GLN A 44 4.55 4.76 15.88
CA GLN A 44 4.62 5.29 14.51
C GLN A 44 4.26 4.24 13.46
N GLN A 45 3.96 3.01 13.86
CA GLN A 45 3.41 1.99 12.96
C GLN A 45 1.97 2.36 12.63
N VAL A 46 1.58 2.09 11.40
CA VAL A 46 0.17 2.16 10.98
C VAL A 46 -0.34 0.75 10.74
N SER A 47 -1.64 0.54 10.94
CA SER A 47 -2.28 -0.72 10.57
C SER A 47 -2.20 -0.97 9.06
N VAL A 48 -2.37 -2.24 8.65
CA VAL A 48 -2.48 -2.59 7.23
C VAL A 48 -3.61 -1.83 6.56
N GLU A 49 -4.76 -1.68 7.24
CA GLU A 49 -5.91 -0.95 6.74
C GLU A 49 -5.57 0.53 6.47
N GLU A 50 -4.92 1.19 7.43
CA GLU A 50 -4.47 2.57 7.26
C GLU A 50 -3.47 2.71 6.12
N ALA A 51 -2.48 1.82 6.03
CA ALA A 51 -1.51 1.83 4.94
C ALA A 51 -2.18 1.67 3.56
N LEU A 52 -3.14 0.75 3.42
CA LEU A 52 -3.90 0.57 2.19
C LEU A 52 -4.72 1.82 1.84
N LYS A 53 -5.38 2.46 2.84
CA LYS A 53 -6.09 3.73 2.63
C LYS A 53 -5.15 4.85 2.18
N MET A 54 -3.94 4.92 2.74
CA MET A 54 -2.93 5.92 2.38
C MET A 54 -2.43 5.77 0.93
N TYR A 55 -2.41 4.54 0.40
CA TYR A 55 -2.03 4.22 -0.99
C TYR A 55 -3.20 4.17 -1.99
N THR A 56 -4.44 4.28 -1.52
CA THR A 56 -5.64 4.27 -2.37
C THR A 56 -6.41 5.57 -2.22
N GLY A 57 -7.43 5.61 -1.35
CA GLY A 57 -8.33 6.74 -1.22
C GLY A 57 -7.65 8.05 -0.83
N ALA A 58 -6.64 8.03 0.05
CA ALA A 58 -6.03 9.27 0.53
C ALA A 58 -5.30 10.07 -0.57
N GLY A 59 -4.68 9.38 -1.53
CA GLY A 59 -4.08 10.04 -2.69
C GLY A 59 -5.11 10.76 -3.55
N THR A 60 -6.29 10.16 -3.72
CA THR A 60 -7.37 10.74 -4.54
C THR A 60 -7.93 12.04 -3.96
N TRP A 61 -7.95 12.17 -2.62
CA TRP A 61 -8.28 13.42 -1.95
C TRP A 61 -7.25 14.52 -2.24
N SER A 62 -5.95 14.18 -2.25
CA SER A 62 -4.88 15.13 -2.54
C SER A 62 -4.89 15.62 -3.99
N GLU A 63 -5.34 14.81 -4.95
CA GLU A 63 -5.48 15.20 -6.37
C GLU A 63 -6.90 15.66 -6.77
N GLY A 64 -7.87 15.63 -5.84
CA GLY A 64 -9.25 16.07 -6.08
C GLY A 64 -10.09 15.14 -6.97
N THR A 65 -9.82 13.84 -6.95
CA THR A 65 -10.48 12.84 -7.84
C THR A 65 -11.21 11.73 -7.09
N GLN A 66 -11.44 11.89 -5.78
CA GLN A 66 -12.07 10.89 -4.91
C GLN A 66 -13.48 10.46 -5.36
N GLU A 67 -14.20 11.30 -6.09
CA GLU A 67 -15.51 10.97 -6.68
C GLU A 67 -15.41 9.96 -7.83
N HIS A 68 -14.22 9.81 -8.45
CA HIS A 68 -14.01 9.01 -9.65
C HIS A 68 -13.20 7.72 -9.42
N LYS A 69 -12.30 7.69 -8.43
CA LYS A 69 -11.40 6.55 -8.17
C LYS A 69 -10.98 6.48 -6.70
N GLY A 70 -10.21 5.44 -6.34
CA GLY A 70 -9.59 5.29 -5.02
C GLY A 70 -10.34 4.41 -4.02
N SER A 71 -11.53 3.91 -4.37
CA SER A 71 -12.30 2.95 -3.58
C SER A 71 -13.19 2.10 -4.49
N ILE A 72 -13.66 0.97 -3.96
CA ILE A 72 -14.56 0.05 -4.65
C ILE A 72 -16.00 0.44 -4.31
N GLU A 73 -16.58 1.31 -5.14
CA GLU A 73 -17.93 1.84 -4.97
C GLU A 73 -18.61 1.99 -6.34
N THR A 74 -19.93 1.81 -6.39
CA THR A 74 -20.70 2.00 -7.61
C THR A 74 -20.55 3.42 -8.15
N GLY A 75 -20.30 3.56 -9.45
CA GLY A 75 -20.12 4.84 -10.13
C GLY A 75 -18.67 5.30 -10.30
N LYS A 76 -17.71 4.65 -9.63
CA LYS A 76 -16.27 4.90 -9.80
C LYS A 76 -15.66 4.06 -10.93
N LEU A 77 -14.46 4.44 -11.36
CA LEU A 77 -13.67 3.67 -12.33
C LEU A 77 -13.43 2.25 -11.80
N ALA A 78 -13.62 1.25 -12.68
CA ALA A 78 -13.30 -0.14 -12.39
C ALA A 78 -11.79 -0.39 -12.54
N ASP A 79 -11.01 0.33 -11.72
CA ASP A 79 -9.56 0.17 -11.57
C ASP A 79 -9.31 -0.72 -10.36
N LEU A 80 -9.00 -1.99 -10.60
CA LEU A 80 -8.95 -3.03 -9.57
C LEU A 80 -7.67 -3.86 -9.69
N VAL A 81 -7.20 -4.36 -8.56
CA VAL A 81 -6.12 -5.34 -8.50
C VAL A 81 -6.59 -6.54 -7.69
N LEU A 82 -6.44 -7.74 -8.27
CA LEU A 82 -6.62 -9.00 -7.55
C LEU A 82 -5.25 -9.44 -7.02
N LEU A 83 -5.17 -9.78 -5.74
CA LEU A 83 -3.92 -10.15 -5.06
C LEU A 83 -3.84 -11.66 -4.83
N ASP A 84 -2.62 -12.20 -4.81
CA ASP A 84 -2.36 -13.62 -4.55
C ASP A 84 -2.48 -14.00 -3.07
N LYS A 85 -2.53 -13.00 -2.19
CA LYS A 85 -2.64 -13.13 -0.74
C LYS A 85 -3.55 -12.04 -0.20
N ASP A 86 -4.24 -12.35 0.89
CA ASP A 86 -4.99 -11.36 1.66
C ASP A 86 -4.03 -10.53 2.55
N PRO A 87 -3.87 -9.22 2.31
CA PRO A 87 -3.00 -8.37 3.12
C PRO A 87 -3.41 -8.29 4.59
N PHE A 88 -4.67 -8.59 4.94
CA PHE A 88 -5.14 -8.59 6.33
C PHE A 88 -4.87 -9.89 7.08
N ALA A 89 -4.57 -10.98 6.37
CA ALA A 89 -4.38 -12.31 6.96
C ALA A 89 -2.91 -12.74 7.01
N VAL A 90 -2.02 -12.11 6.24
CA VAL A 90 -0.59 -12.42 6.26
C VAL A 90 0.14 -11.74 7.41
N GLU A 91 1.22 -12.35 7.85
CA GLU A 91 2.19 -11.71 8.74
C GLU A 91 2.69 -10.41 8.11
N ALA A 92 2.89 -9.36 8.93
CA ALA A 92 3.30 -8.05 8.45
C ALA A 92 4.61 -8.09 7.63
N LEU A 93 5.50 -9.04 7.93
CA LEU A 93 6.73 -9.24 7.18
C LEU A 93 6.51 -9.77 5.76
N ALA A 94 5.43 -10.51 5.53
CA ALA A 94 5.10 -11.12 4.24
C ALA A 94 4.35 -10.15 3.29
N LEU A 95 4.01 -8.94 3.73
CA LEU A 95 3.36 -7.92 2.90
C LEU A 95 4.18 -7.58 1.64
N VAL A 96 5.52 -7.58 1.75
CA VAL A 96 6.42 -7.27 0.62
C VAL A 96 6.36 -8.31 -0.50
N ASP A 97 5.90 -9.53 -0.20
CA ASP A 97 5.83 -10.65 -1.12
C ASP A 97 4.46 -10.79 -1.80
N ILE A 98 3.52 -9.89 -1.53
CA ILE A 98 2.21 -9.88 -2.18
C ILE A 98 2.39 -9.50 -3.65
N ARG A 99 1.73 -10.23 -4.54
CA ARG A 99 1.78 -10.01 -5.98
C ARG A 99 0.38 -9.86 -6.55
N PRO A 100 0.18 -9.03 -7.59
CA PRO A 100 -1.05 -9.06 -8.34
C PRO A 100 -1.17 -10.43 -9.04
N VAL A 101 -2.40 -10.94 -9.13
CA VAL A 101 -2.82 -12.04 -10.02
C VAL A 101 -3.45 -11.46 -11.28
N MET A 102 -4.15 -10.33 -11.14
CA MET A 102 -4.81 -9.62 -12.24
C MET A 102 -4.83 -8.13 -11.97
N THR A 103 -4.70 -7.32 -13.01
CA THR A 103 -4.90 -5.87 -12.96
C THR A 103 -5.93 -5.46 -14.00
N ILE A 104 -6.93 -4.70 -13.54
CA ILE A 104 -8.05 -4.21 -14.34
C ILE A 104 -7.97 -2.68 -14.32
N ILE A 105 -8.04 -2.05 -15.50
CA ILE A 105 -8.11 -0.60 -15.65
C ILE A 105 -9.34 -0.26 -16.50
N GLY A 106 -10.23 0.58 -15.98
CA GLY A 106 -11.47 0.98 -16.65
C GLY A 106 -12.35 -0.21 -17.04
N GLY A 107 -12.32 -1.29 -16.25
CA GLY A 107 -13.07 -2.52 -16.53
C GLY A 107 -12.43 -3.45 -17.56
N ARG A 108 -11.20 -3.18 -18.02
CA ARG A 108 -10.45 -4.04 -18.94
C ARG A 108 -9.28 -4.69 -18.21
N VAL A 109 -9.12 -6.00 -18.35
CA VAL A 109 -7.92 -6.71 -17.88
C VAL A 109 -6.73 -6.23 -18.71
N VAL A 110 -5.76 -5.59 -18.06
CA VAL A 110 -4.53 -5.09 -18.70
C VAL A 110 -3.32 -5.96 -18.38
N TRP A 111 -3.42 -6.77 -17.34
CA TRP A 111 -2.38 -7.70 -16.92
C TRP A 111 -2.99 -8.89 -16.18
N GLU A 112 -2.44 -10.07 -16.41
CA GLU A 112 -2.81 -11.33 -15.78
C GLU A 112 -1.56 -12.23 -15.73
N ARG A 113 -1.43 -13.05 -14.69
CA ARG A 113 -0.28 -13.94 -14.47
C ARG A 113 -0.48 -15.34 -15.04
#